data_AF-A0A172TVC2-F1
#
_entry.id   AF-A0A172TVC2-F1
#
_cell.length_a   1.000
_cell.length_b   1.000
_cell.length_c   1.000
_cell.angle_alpha   90.00
_cell.angle_beta   90.00
_cell.angle_gamma   90.00
#
_symmetry.space_group_name_H-M   'P 1'
#
loop_
_entity.id
_entity.type
_entity.pdbx_description
1 polymer ?
#
loop_
_entity_poly.entity_id
_entity_poly.type
_entity_poly.pdbx_seq_one_letter_code
_entity_poly.pdbx_strand_id
1 'polypeptide(L)'
;MIKQFFCIGLLIAFTQLQAQVGIGTSTPHNSAQLEVTSIDKGLLIPRMTASQRTAIVSPATGLLIYQTDNPAGFYFHNGTAWVQLGINNGWSLTGNAATTTSNFIGTTDWQPLIFRAGNNLVGQLYPAGDNTSFGQLALKASTGKYNTAMGTSSLEYNTSGTSNTATGEASLRMNASGSFNVANGLNALYTNTAGNYNTAMGFHALYFTATTSGNTAVGSEALYSNKADANTGLGYLALFSNANGANNTAVGYQALFSSTNRGQNTAVGSTALKSNTIGELSTAVGSGALLTNTDGTKNTAVGAAADVLSSSLTNATAIGYGAIVDASHKVRIGNASVTSIGGQVGWTTFSDGRFKDDIKEDVPGLSFIKRLRPVTYTVNKNKLATHFGQHSDNINSTPKRNYRETGFIAQEVEKAAKELHYDFNGVDIPSNDSALYGIRYSEFVMPLVKAVQEQQQMIEVLQQENKTYKEQLKSIEDRLKKLEAIIHK
;
A
#
# COMPACT_ATOMS: atom_id res chain seq x y z
N MET A 1 61.47 -116.68 -10.82
CA MET A 1 60.84 -116.77 -9.48
C MET A 1 60.31 -115.37 -9.14
N ILE A 2 58.98 -115.16 -9.07
CA ILE A 2 58.26 -114.20 -8.19
C ILE A 2 58.58 -112.69 -8.39
N LYS A 3 57.67 -111.71 -8.53
CA LYS A 3 56.20 -111.55 -8.51
C LYS A 3 55.89 -110.18 -9.14
N GLN A 4 54.77 -110.06 -9.83
CA GLN A 4 54.11 -108.79 -10.15
C GLN A 4 53.54 -108.14 -8.87
N PHE A 5 53.58 -106.81 -8.77
CA PHE A 5 52.58 -106.06 -8.02
C PHE A 5 52.15 -104.83 -8.82
N PHE A 6 50.88 -104.86 -9.22
CA PHE A 6 50.15 -103.82 -9.92
C PHE A 6 49.52 -102.92 -8.84
N CYS A 7 49.99 -101.68 -8.69
CA CYS A 7 49.36 -100.71 -7.80
C CYS A 7 48.17 -100.07 -8.53
N ILE A 8 46.95 -100.51 -8.20
CA ILE A 8 45.71 -99.85 -8.60
C ILE A 8 45.50 -98.66 -7.64
N GLY A 9 45.59 -97.44 -8.18
CA GLY A 9 45.18 -96.22 -7.48
C GLY A 9 43.66 -96.16 -7.36
N LEU A 10 43.15 -96.12 -6.14
CA LEU A 10 41.74 -95.90 -5.85
C LEU A 10 41.50 -94.38 -5.72
N LEU A 11 40.99 -93.76 -6.78
CA LEU A 11 40.56 -92.36 -6.77
C LEU A 11 39.15 -92.30 -6.12
N ILE A 12 39.08 -92.00 -4.83
CA ILE A 12 37.81 -91.79 -4.12
C ILE A 12 37.31 -90.38 -4.47
N ALA A 13 36.37 -90.28 -5.41
CA ALA A 13 35.63 -89.06 -5.65
C ALA A 13 34.60 -88.86 -4.53
N PHE A 14 34.83 -87.90 -3.64
CA PHE A 14 33.84 -87.47 -2.66
C PHE A 14 32.71 -86.71 -3.38
N THR A 15 31.64 -87.40 -3.76
CA THR A 15 30.38 -86.73 -4.09
C THR A 15 29.73 -86.28 -2.79
N GLN A 16 29.71 -84.97 -2.50
CA GLN A 16 28.91 -84.43 -1.41
C GLN A 16 27.42 -84.64 -1.73
N LEU A 17 26.79 -85.60 -1.05
CA LEU A 17 25.33 -85.73 -1.04
C LEU A 17 24.77 -84.56 -0.21
N GLN A 18 24.13 -83.59 -0.87
CA GLN A 18 23.39 -82.51 -0.21
C GLN A 18 22.08 -83.10 0.34
N ALA A 19 21.89 -83.10 1.66
CA ALA A 19 20.70 -83.64 2.31
C ALA A 19 19.60 -82.57 2.40
N GLN A 20 18.93 -82.24 1.29
CA GLN A 20 17.79 -81.32 1.29
C GLN A 20 16.49 -82.05 1.64
N VAL A 21 15.60 -81.39 2.38
CA VAL A 21 14.30 -81.94 2.73
C VAL A 21 13.22 -81.31 1.84
N GLY A 22 12.63 -82.11 0.96
CA GLY A 22 11.42 -81.73 0.22
C GLY A 22 10.17 -82.32 0.89
N ILE A 23 9.18 -81.49 1.21
CA ILE A 23 7.87 -81.92 1.70
C ILE A 23 6.84 -81.53 0.64
N GLY A 24 6.32 -82.51 -0.11
CA GLY A 24 5.43 -82.26 -1.24
C GLY A 24 6.13 -81.99 -2.58
N THR A 25 7.47 -82.06 -2.63
CA THR A 25 8.29 -82.04 -3.86
C THR A 25 9.41 -83.07 -3.76
N SER A 26 9.71 -83.77 -4.86
CA SER A 26 10.82 -84.74 -4.95
C SER A 26 12.13 -84.10 -5.46
N THR A 27 12.06 -82.85 -5.90
CA THR A 27 13.20 -82.08 -6.40
C THR A 27 13.19 -80.72 -5.71
N PRO A 28 13.52 -80.66 -4.40
CA PRO A 28 13.64 -79.38 -3.72
C PRO A 28 14.65 -78.50 -4.46
N HIS A 29 14.39 -77.19 -4.48
CA HIS A 29 15.23 -76.22 -5.14
C HIS A 29 16.64 -76.28 -4.54
N ASN A 30 17.67 -76.23 -5.39
CA ASN A 30 19.06 -76.43 -4.98
C ASN A 30 19.55 -75.43 -3.92
N SER A 31 18.86 -74.30 -3.72
CA SER A 31 19.18 -73.31 -2.67
C SER A 31 18.42 -73.51 -1.35
N ALA A 32 17.53 -74.51 -1.25
CA ALA A 32 16.68 -74.73 -0.09
C ALA A 32 17.15 -75.95 0.72
N GLN A 33 17.37 -75.75 2.02
CA GLN A 33 17.61 -76.86 2.95
C GLN A 33 16.29 -77.58 3.31
N LEU A 34 15.18 -76.84 3.25
CA LEU A 34 13.80 -77.32 3.42
C LEU A 34 12.89 -76.61 2.41
N GLU A 35 12.19 -77.35 1.57
CA GLU A 35 11.11 -76.83 0.70
C GLU A 35 9.80 -77.54 1.04
N VAL A 36 8.73 -76.77 1.21
CA VAL A 36 7.38 -77.28 1.46
C VAL A 36 6.46 -76.80 0.35
N THR A 37 5.91 -77.72 -0.43
CA THR A 37 5.01 -77.42 -1.56
C THR A 37 3.62 -78.02 -1.29
N SER A 38 2.60 -77.18 -1.27
CA SER A 38 1.19 -77.59 -1.18
C SER A 38 0.30 -76.46 -1.70
N ILE A 39 -0.86 -76.81 -2.26
CA ILE A 39 -1.88 -75.85 -2.74
C ILE A 39 -3.05 -75.68 -1.75
N ASP A 40 -3.12 -76.53 -0.72
CA ASP A 40 -4.27 -76.66 0.19
C ASP A 40 -3.87 -76.79 1.68
N LYS A 41 -2.58 -76.95 1.99
CA LYS A 41 -2.03 -77.07 3.36
C LYS A 41 -0.91 -76.06 3.56
N GLY A 42 -0.72 -75.65 4.82
CA GLY A 42 0.36 -74.75 5.22
C GLY A 42 1.34 -75.40 6.20
N LEU A 43 2.38 -74.65 6.55
CA LEU A 43 3.31 -75.04 7.62
C LEU A 43 2.76 -74.59 8.98
N LEU A 44 2.48 -75.56 9.85
CA LEU A 44 2.07 -75.27 11.23
C LEU A 44 3.31 -75.14 12.11
N ILE A 45 3.68 -73.90 12.42
CA ILE A 45 4.77 -73.55 13.32
C ILE A 45 4.36 -73.85 14.79
N PRO A 46 5.29 -74.23 15.70
CA PRO A 46 4.99 -74.45 17.11
C PRO A 46 4.16 -73.32 17.74
N ARG A 47 3.02 -73.69 18.33
CA ARG A 47 2.08 -72.78 18.97
C ARG A 47 2.23 -72.86 20.48
N MET A 48 2.34 -71.72 21.14
CA MET A 48 2.57 -71.67 22.58
C MET A 48 2.08 -70.34 23.18
N THR A 49 1.86 -70.29 24.49
CA THR A 49 1.50 -69.05 25.18
C THR A 49 2.72 -68.14 25.39
N ALA A 50 2.48 -66.87 25.73
CA ALA A 50 3.54 -65.92 26.06
C ALA A 50 4.48 -66.45 27.17
N SER A 51 3.89 -67.07 28.21
CA SER A 51 4.65 -67.70 29.30
C SER A 51 5.51 -68.88 28.83
N GLN A 52 4.96 -69.74 27.97
CA GLN A 52 5.68 -70.88 27.39
C GLN A 52 6.80 -70.43 26.46
N ARG A 53 6.58 -69.39 25.65
CA ARG A 53 7.61 -68.77 24.81
C ARG A 53 8.78 -68.24 25.64
N THR A 54 8.50 -67.51 26.73
CA THR A 54 9.56 -67.00 27.61
C THR A 54 10.29 -68.08 28.41
N ALA A 55 9.70 -69.28 28.52
CA ALA A 55 10.32 -70.44 29.17
C ALA A 55 11.29 -71.20 28.25
N ILE A 56 11.38 -70.86 26.96
CA ILE A 56 12.39 -71.44 26.07
C ILE A 56 13.78 -70.97 26.53
N VAL A 57 14.59 -71.90 27.03
CA VAL A 57 15.96 -71.63 27.45
C VAL A 57 16.86 -71.56 26.21
N SER A 58 17.66 -70.50 26.10
CA SER A 58 18.62 -70.28 25.00
C SER A 58 18.01 -70.41 23.59
N PRO A 59 16.95 -69.66 23.25
CA PRO A 59 16.31 -69.74 21.94
C PRO A 59 17.29 -69.34 20.82
N ALA A 60 17.35 -70.15 19.76
CA ALA A 60 18.19 -69.86 18.60
C ALA A 60 17.75 -68.57 17.89
N THR A 61 18.70 -67.79 17.38
CA THR A 61 18.40 -66.62 16.51
C THR A 61 17.68 -67.09 15.25
N GLY A 62 16.54 -66.46 14.95
CA GLY A 62 15.65 -66.85 13.86
C GLY A 62 14.62 -67.92 14.22
N LEU A 63 14.60 -68.42 15.47
CA LEU A 63 13.59 -69.39 15.92
C LEU A 63 12.19 -68.78 15.81
N LEU A 64 11.33 -69.38 14.97
CA LEU A 64 9.98 -68.92 14.68
C LEU A 64 8.95 -69.73 15.49
N ILE A 65 8.03 -69.03 16.16
CA ILE A 65 6.89 -69.60 16.88
C ILE A 65 5.62 -68.81 16.55
N TYR A 66 4.46 -69.38 16.86
CA TYR A 66 3.20 -68.64 16.90
C TYR A 66 2.73 -68.53 18.36
N GLN A 67 2.69 -67.31 18.89
CA GLN A 67 2.18 -67.03 20.22
C GLN A 67 0.64 -67.00 20.17
N THR A 68 -0.03 -67.66 21.11
CA THR A 68 -1.50 -67.80 21.10
C THR A 68 -2.25 -66.74 21.91
N ASP A 69 -1.55 -65.96 22.73
CA ASP A 69 -2.13 -64.96 23.64
C ASP A 69 -1.24 -63.72 23.78
N ASN A 70 -1.78 -62.60 24.24
CA ASN A 70 -1.05 -61.45 24.80
C ASN A 70 0.16 -60.86 24.00
N PRO A 71 0.00 -60.30 22.80
CA PRO A 71 -1.01 -60.54 21.78
C PRO A 71 -0.68 -61.80 20.95
N ALA A 72 -1.70 -62.43 20.37
CA ALA A 72 -1.48 -63.58 19.47
C ALA A 72 -0.80 -63.16 18.16
N GLY A 73 0.09 -63.99 17.62
CA GLY A 73 0.77 -63.73 16.36
C GLY A 73 2.06 -64.52 16.18
N PHE A 74 2.69 -64.36 15.02
CA PHE A 74 4.02 -64.94 14.79
C PHE A 74 5.09 -64.14 15.54
N TYR A 75 6.02 -64.84 16.18
CA TYR A 75 7.19 -64.23 16.82
C TYR A 75 8.45 -64.98 16.40
N PHE A 76 9.54 -64.25 16.23
CA PHE A 76 10.86 -64.86 16.12
C PHE A 76 11.81 -64.32 17.19
N HIS A 77 12.78 -65.13 17.58
CA HIS A 77 13.85 -64.67 18.45
C HIS A 77 14.94 -63.98 17.62
N ASN A 78 15.24 -62.71 17.86
CA ASN A 78 16.26 -61.97 17.10
C ASN A 78 17.69 -62.16 17.64
N GLY A 79 17.87 -63.05 18.62
CA GLY A 79 19.13 -63.28 19.34
C GLY A 79 19.19 -62.61 20.71
N THR A 80 18.36 -61.60 20.95
CA THR A 80 18.28 -60.90 22.25
C THR A 80 16.87 -60.87 22.85
N ALA A 81 15.83 -60.83 22.01
CA ALA A 81 14.44 -60.77 22.43
C ALA A 81 13.50 -61.45 21.41
N TRP A 82 12.28 -61.75 21.87
CA TRP A 82 11.18 -62.16 21.01
C TRP A 82 10.53 -60.95 20.34
N VAL A 83 10.53 -60.91 19.01
CA VAL A 83 9.95 -59.84 18.20
C VAL A 83 8.75 -60.38 17.42
N GLN A 84 7.62 -59.67 17.47
CA GLN A 84 6.44 -60.05 16.70
C GLN A 84 6.65 -59.74 15.21
N LEU A 85 6.31 -60.68 14.35
CA LEU A 85 6.27 -60.50 12.90
C LEU A 85 4.96 -59.80 12.51
N GLY A 86 5.06 -58.78 11.65
CA GLY A 86 3.91 -58.18 10.99
C GLY A 86 3.25 -57.00 11.72
N ILE A 87 3.82 -56.47 12.81
CA ILE A 87 3.38 -55.17 13.32
C ILE A 87 3.99 -54.07 12.46
N ASN A 88 3.19 -53.50 11.57
CA ASN A 88 3.51 -52.27 10.87
C ASN A 88 3.35 -51.08 11.84
N ASN A 89 4.40 -50.76 12.60
CA ASN A 89 4.45 -49.55 13.46
C ASN A 89 4.62 -48.24 12.65
N GLY A 90 4.39 -48.28 11.34
CA GLY A 90 4.55 -47.14 10.44
C GLY A 90 3.22 -46.51 10.04
N TRP A 91 3.31 -45.31 9.47
CA TRP A 91 2.16 -44.72 8.77
C TRP A 91 2.02 -45.41 7.40
N SER A 92 0.86 -46.02 7.13
CA SER A 92 0.58 -46.63 5.83
C SER A 92 0.46 -45.57 4.74
N LEU A 93 0.85 -45.90 3.50
CA LEU A 93 0.60 -45.05 2.32
C LEU A 93 -0.90 -44.83 2.05
N THR A 94 -1.76 -45.74 2.53
CA THR A 94 -3.22 -45.63 2.47
C THR A 94 -3.83 -44.97 3.70
N GLY A 95 -3.01 -44.51 4.64
CA GLY A 95 -3.44 -44.05 5.96
C GLY A 95 -3.79 -45.19 6.92
N ASN A 96 -3.94 -44.82 8.20
CA ASN A 96 -4.25 -45.72 9.30
C ASN A 96 -5.69 -45.46 9.80
N ALA A 97 -6.44 -46.52 10.13
CA ALA A 97 -7.77 -46.39 10.76
C ALA A 97 -7.66 -46.31 12.29
N ALA A 98 -8.74 -45.89 12.95
CA ALA A 98 -8.89 -45.88 14.42
C ALA A 98 -7.80 -45.11 15.19
N THR A 99 -7.31 -43.99 14.63
CA THR A 99 -6.36 -43.11 15.30
C THR A 99 -6.99 -42.42 16.52
N THR A 100 -6.23 -42.29 17.59
CA THR A 100 -6.55 -41.59 18.85
C THR A 100 -5.61 -40.38 19.02
N THR A 101 -5.76 -39.64 20.13
CA THR A 101 -4.86 -38.52 20.46
C THR A 101 -3.41 -38.94 20.74
N SER A 102 -3.14 -40.23 20.96
CA SER A 102 -1.79 -40.79 21.09
C SER A 102 -1.15 -41.17 19.75
N ASN A 103 -1.89 -41.13 18.64
CA ASN A 103 -1.37 -41.41 17.31
C ASN A 103 -1.00 -40.11 16.59
N PHE A 104 0.18 -40.06 15.97
CA PHE A 104 0.64 -38.87 15.26
C PHE A 104 1.62 -39.23 14.14
N ILE A 105 1.70 -38.34 13.14
CA ILE A 105 2.82 -38.27 12.20
C ILE A 105 3.80 -37.25 12.77
N GLY A 106 4.97 -37.68 13.21
CA GLY A 106 5.90 -36.79 13.90
C GLY A 106 7.04 -37.51 14.60
N THR A 107 7.72 -36.78 15.47
CA THR A 107 8.88 -37.24 16.23
C THR A 107 8.57 -37.19 17.74
N THR A 108 9.22 -38.04 18.53
CA THR A 108 9.06 -38.08 20.00
C THR A 108 10.17 -37.32 20.75
N ASP A 109 11.19 -36.85 20.04
CA ASP A 109 12.46 -36.33 20.57
C ASP A 109 12.70 -34.86 20.21
N TRP A 110 11.63 -34.12 19.88
CA TRP A 110 11.68 -32.70 19.48
C TRP A 110 12.62 -32.44 18.29
N GLN A 111 12.82 -33.44 17.43
CA GLN A 111 13.54 -33.31 16.16
C GLN A 111 12.58 -32.91 15.02
N PRO A 112 13.10 -32.33 13.93
CA PRO A 112 12.25 -31.90 12.82
C PRO A 112 11.52 -33.05 12.13
N LEU A 113 10.24 -32.85 11.82
CA LEU A 113 9.51 -33.71 10.90
C LEU A 113 9.85 -33.30 9.46
N ILE A 114 10.45 -34.22 8.70
CA ILE A 114 10.98 -33.97 7.36
C ILE A 114 10.09 -34.59 6.28
N PHE A 115 9.67 -33.78 5.31
CA PHE A 115 8.97 -34.22 4.11
C PHE A 115 9.94 -34.22 2.91
N ARG A 116 10.00 -35.34 2.18
CA ARG A 116 10.87 -35.50 1.00
C ARG A 116 10.12 -35.96 -0.24
N ALA A 117 10.58 -35.53 -1.41
CA ALA A 117 10.15 -36.04 -2.72
C ALA A 117 11.39 -36.30 -3.59
N GLY A 118 11.56 -37.53 -4.10
CA GLY A 118 12.76 -37.92 -4.84
C GLY A 118 14.06 -37.70 -4.04
N ASN A 119 14.03 -37.95 -2.73
CA ASN A 119 15.10 -37.66 -1.76
C ASN A 119 15.46 -36.17 -1.55
N ASN A 120 14.74 -35.23 -2.18
CA ASN A 120 14.91 -33.78 -1.92
C ASN A 120 14.04 -33.34 -0.74
N LEU A 121 14.55 -32.43 0.10
CA LEU A 121 13.75 -31.78 1.15
C LEU A 121 12.68 -30.88 0.49
N VAL A 122 11.42 -31.14 0.80
CA VAL A 122 10.26 -30.38 0.27
C VAL A 122 9.34 -29.87 1.38
N GLY A 123 9.66 -30.13 2.64
CA GLY A 123 9.00 -29.52 3.78
C GLY A 123 9.63 -29.94 5.10
N GLN A 124 9.52 -29.07 6.09
CA GLN A 124 10.08 -29.29 7.41
C GLN A 124 9.23 -28.57 8.45
N LEU A 125 8.79 -29.30 9.47
CA LEU A 125 8.27 -28.70 10.70
C LEU A 125 9.42 -28.74 11.70
N TYR A 126 9.95 -27.56 12.09
CA TYR A 126 11.19 -27.42 12.84
C TYR A 126 10.95 -26.99 14.30
N PRO A 127 10.82 -27.92 15.24
CA PRO A 127 10.60 -27.62 16.66
C PRO A 127 11.80 -26.90 17.35
N ALA A 128 13.04 -27.04 16.85
CA ALA A 128 14.23 -26.42 17.47
C ALA A 128 14.51 -24.96 17.03
N GLY A 129 13.54 -24.32 16.37
CA GLY A 129 13.61 -22.94 15.86
C GLY A 129 12.26 -22.41 15.38
N ASP A 130 11.18 -23.14 15.66
CA ASP A 130 9.79 -22.80 15.37
C ASP A 130 9.52 -22.34 13.92
N ASN A 131 10.24 -22.94 12.96
CA ASN A 131 10.02 -22.69 11.55
C ASN A 131 9.09 -23.74 10.95
N THR A 132 8.28 -23.33 9.97
CA THR A 132 7.44 -24.21 9.15
C THR A 132 7.79 -23.98 7.69
N SER A 133 8.20 -25.02 6.96
CA SER A 133 8.43 -24.95 5.52
C SER A 133 7.69 -26.03 4.73
N PHE A 134 7.19 -25.64 3.56
CA PHE A 134 6.68 -26.52 2.51
C PHE A 134 7.03 -25.93 1.15
N GLY A 135 7.62 -26.71 0.26
CA GLY A 135 8.17 -26.25 -1.02
C GLY A 135 9.65 -26.60 -1.15
N GLN A 136 10.06 -26.92 -2.37
CA GLN A 136 11.47 -27.22 -2.66
C GLN A 136 12.32 -25.98 -2.37
N LEU A 137 13.46 -26.14 -1.69
CA LEU A 137 14.39 -25.05 -1.28
C LEU A 137 13.83 -24.06 -0.24
N ALA A 138 12.61 -24.23 0.27
CA ALA A 138 12.06 -23.35 1.30
C ALA A 138 12.88 -23.41 2.60
N LEU A 139 13.32 -22.25 3.10
CA LEU A 139 14.19 -22.11 4.29
C LEU A 139 15.52 -22.90 4.25
N LYS A 140 16.04 -23.21 3.05
CA LYS A 140 17.24 -24.04 2.88
C LYS A 140 18.46 -23.59 3.69
N ALA A 141 18.69 -22.28 3.82
CA ALA A 141 19.88 -21.70 4.46
C ALA A 141 19.63 -21.13 5.87
N SER A 142 18.43 -21.30 6.44
CA SER A 142 17.99 -20.53 7.61
C SER A 142 18.49 -21.02 8.95
N THR A 143 19.12 -20.11 9.70
CA THR A 143 19.35 -20.21 11.15
C THR A 143 18.37 -19.34 11.96
N GLY A 144 17.61 -18.47 11.30
CA GLY A 144 16.53 -17.69 11.89
C GLY A 144 15.35 -18.53 12.36
N LYS A 145 14.51 -17.96 13.23
CA LYS A 145 13.41 -18.63 13.94
C LYS A 145 12.04 -18.04 13.64
N TYR A 146 10.97 -18.77 13.93
CA TYR A 146 9.57 -18.33 13.80
C TYR A 146 9.13 -17.99 12.36
N ASN A 147 9.78 -18.57 11.36
CA ASN A 147 9.48 -18.30 9.96
C ASN A 147 8.49 -19.33 9.38
N THR A 148 7.52 -18.86 8.60
CA THR A 148 6.64 -19.70 7.79
C THR A 148 7.00 -19.51 6.32
N ALA A 149 7.29 -20.58 5.60
CA ALA A 149 7.72 -20.58 4.21
C ALA A 149 6.94 -21.62 3.39
N MET A 150 5.98 -21.18 2.58
CA MET A 150 5.15 -22.06 1.74
C MET A 150 5.28 -21.69 0.27
N GLY A 151 6.06 -22.45 -0.50
CA GLY A 151 6.31 -22.23 -1.91
C GLY A 151 7.72 -22.64 -2.29
N THR A 152 7.94 -22.98 -3.57
CA THR A 152 9.29 -23.24 -4.07
C THR A 152 10.17 -22.00 -3.87
N SER A 153 11.36 -22.16 -3.31
CA SER A 153 12.32 -21.08 -3.01
C SER A 153 11.81 -19.96 -2.09
N SER A 154 10.69 -20.13 -1.37
CA SER A 154 10.27 -19.14 -0.37
C SER A 154 11.27 -19.07 0.78
N LEU A 155 11.78 -17.88 1.12
CA LEU A 155 12.84 -17.69 2.13
C LEU A 155 14.10 -18.55 1.90
N GLU A 156 14.46 -18.86 0.65
CA GLU A 156 15.59 -19.75 0.31
C GLU A 156 16.92 -19.28 0.94
N TYR A 157 17.21 -17.98 0.87
CA TYR A 157 18.45 -17.39 1.36
C TYR A 157 18.34 -16.72 2.73
N ASN A 158 17.23 -16.94 3.46
CA ASN A 158 17.11 -16.50 4.85
C ASN A 158 18.28 -17.06 5.65
N THR A 159 19.09 -16.20 6.26
CA THR A 159 20.17 -16.63 7.17
C THR A 159 19.72 -16.42 8.60
N SER A 160 19.62 -15.18 9.09
CA SER A 160 19.26 -14.88 10.50
C SER A 160 17.89 -14.24 10.71
N GLY A 161 17.15 -13.92 9.64
CA GLY A 161 15.84 -13.27 9.73
C GLY A 161 14.82 -14.10 10.50
N THR A 162 14.03 -13.43 11.34
CA THR A 162 13.05 -14.07 12.25
C THR A 162 11.63 -13.58 12.01
N SER A 163 10.64 -14.40 12.37
CA SER A 163 9.22 -14.02 12.35
C SER A 163 8.70 -13.57 10.98
N ASN A 164 9.22 -14.16 9.89
CA ASN A 164 8.75 -13.86 8.54
C ASN A 164 7.69 -14.87 8.09
N THR A 165 6.68 -14.40 7.36
CA THR A 165 5.70 -15.26 6.68
C THR A 165 5.84 -15.08 5.17
N ALA A 166 6.18 -16.14 4.46
CA ALA A 166 6.39 -16.15 3.02
C ALA A 166 5.51 -17.24 2.39
N THR A 167 4.53 -16.87 1.58
CA THR A 167 3.62 -17.78 0.88
C THR A 167 3.57 -17.42 -0.60
N GLY A 168 3.94 -18.37 -1.47
CA GLY A 168 4.13 -18.16 -2.90
C GLY A 168 5.55 -18.50 -3.33
N GLU A 169 5.70 -18.91 -4.59
CA GLU A 169 7.01 -19.20 -5.17
C GLU A 169 7.92 -17.97 -5.06
N ALA A 170 9.14 -18.20 -4.56
CA ALA A 170 10.19 -17.20 -4.39
C ALA A 170 9.78 -15.93 -3.62
N SER A 171 8.74 -16.02 -2.78
CA SER A 171 8.41 -14.98 -1.81
C SER A 171 9.54 -14.83 -0.77
N LEU A 172 9.99 -13.59 -0.52
CA LEU A 172 11.13 -13.28 0.37
C LEU A 172 12.42 -14.06 0.04
N ARG A 173 12.65 -14.44 -1.23
CA ARG A 173 13.75 -15.35 -1.60
C ARG A 173 15.13 -14.89 -1.14
N MET A 174 15.45 -13.60 -1.30
CA MET A 174 16.77 -13.03 -1.01
C MET A 174 16.92 -12.48 0.41
N ASN A 175 15.94 -12.70 1.30
CA ASN A 175 16.01 -12.21 2.68
C ASN A 175 17.25 -12.78 3.35
N ALA A 176 18.15 -11.97 3.91
CA ALA A 176 19.32 -12.45 4.65
C ALA A 176 19.06 -12.33 6.16
N SER A 177 18.74 -11.12 6.64
CA SER A 177 18.54 -10.82 8.07
C SER A 177 17.23 -10.08 8.38
N GLY A 178 16.43 -9.74 7.37
CA GLY A 178 15.15 -9.05 7.57
C GLY A 178 14.17 -9.87 8.41
N SER A 179 13.44 -9.21 9.29
CA SER A 179 12.53 -9.82 10.25
C SER A 179 11.15 -9.15 10.23
N PHE A 180 10.14 -9.89 10.70
CA PHE A 180 8.75 -9.41 10.77
C PHE A 180 8.15 -9.00 9.42
N ASN A 181 8.55 -9.68 8.34
CA ASN A 181 7.98 -9.43 7.01
C ASN A 181 6.88 -10.43 6.67
N VAL A 182 5.85 -9.96 5.96
CA VAL A 182 4.78 -10.79 5.38
C VAL A 182 4.85 -10.67 3.87
N ALA A 183 5.04 -11.77 3.15
CA ALA A 183 5.10 -11.83 1.70
C ALA A 183 4.14 -12.91 1.19
N ASN A 184 3.01 -12.51 0.62
CA ASN A 184 2.02 -13.41 0.05
C ASN A 184 1.83 -13.13 -1.45
N GLY A 185 2.41 -13.97 -2.29
CA GLY A 185 2.36 -13.84 -3.74
C GLY A 185 3.62 -14.36 -4.40
N LEU A 186 3.52 -14.74 -5.67
CA LEU A 186 4.68 -15.09 -6.48
C LEU A 186 5.65 -13.90 -6.50
N ASN A 187 6.89 -14.15 -6.06
CA ASN A 187 7.97 -13.17 -6.00
C ASN A 187 7.65 -11.91 -5.14
N ALA A 188 6.74 -11.97 -4.18
CA ALA A 188 6.53 -10.87 -3.24
C ALA A 188 7.79 -10.67 -2.37
N LEU A 189 8.26 -9.42 -2.19
CA LEU A 189 9.48 -9.09 -1.43
C LEU A 189 10.76 -9.82 -1.93
N TYR A 190 10.84 -10.13 -3.22
CA TYR A 190 11.87 -11.02 -3.79
C TYR A 190 13.31 -10.62 -3.44
N THR A 191 13.66 -9.34 -3.56
CA THR A 191 15.04 -8.84 -3.33
C THR A 191 15.29 -8.24 -1.95
N ASN A 192 14.34 -8.30 -1.00
CA ASN A 192 14.60 -7.83 0.36
C ASN A 192 15.75 -8.61 0.97
N THR A 193 16.80 -7.94 1.46
CA THR A 193 17.96 -8.57 2.11
C THR A 193 17.97 -8.32 3.62
N ALA A 194 17.61 -7.11 4.06
CA ALA A 194 17.67 -6.74 5.48
C ALA A 194 16.48 -5.92 6.00
N GLY A 195 15.54 -5.55 5.13
CA GLY A 195 14.38 -4.75 5.51
C GLY A 195 13.45 -5.48 6.48
N ASN A 196 12.82 -4.73 7.38
CA ASN A 196 11.94 -5.24 8.42
C ASN A 196 10.53 -4.67 8.31
N TYR A 197 9.55 -5.35 8.91
CA TYR A 197 8.18 -4.84 9.03
C TYR A 197 7.50 -4.51 7.69
N ASN A 198 7.83 -5.23 6.62
CA ASN A 198 7.19 -5.05 5.32
C ASN A 198 6.02 -6.04 5.15
N THR A 199 4.91 -5.57 4.62
CA THR A 199 3.78 -6.40 4.18
C THR A 199 3.64 -6.30 2.67
N ALA A 200 3.75 -7.42 1.96
CA ALA A 200 3.61 -7.52 0.51
C ALA A 200 2.57 -8.59 0.17
N MET A 201 1.46 -8.20 -0.44
CA MET A 201 0.38 -9.11 -0.86
C MET A 201 0.07 -8.88 -2.34
N GLY A 202 0.43 -9.83 -3.20
CA GLY A 202 0.23 -9.76 -4.64
C GLY A 202 1.44 -10.24 -5.45
N PHE A 203 1.23 -10.52 -6.72
CA PHE A 203 2.31 -10.81 -7.67
C PHE A 203 3.27 -9.63 -7.74
N HIS A 204 4.57 -9.86 -7.49
CA HIS A 204 5.61 -8.82 -7.52
C HIS A 204 5.37 -7.60 -6.61
N ALA A 205 4.56 -7.72 -5.56
CA ALA A 205 4.47 -6.67 -4.55
C ALA A 205 5.83 -6.50 -3.84
N LEU A 206 6.34 -5.27 -3.74
CA LEU A 206 7.67 -4.96 -3.18
C LEU A 206 8.82 -5.78 -3.79
N TYR A 207 8.85 -5.99 -5.11
CA TYR A 207 9.83 -6.88 -5.76
C TYR A 207 11.29 -6.41 -5.60
N PHE A 208 11.58 -5.11 -5.79
CA PHE A 208 12.90 -4.50 -5.74
C PHE A 208 13.11 -3.60 -4.51
N THR A 209 13.38 -4.19 -3.33
CA THR A 209 13.43 -3.50 -2.03
C THR A 209 14.56 -4.00 -1.11
N ALA A 210 15.83 -3.72 -1.40
CA ALA A 210 16.96 -4.35 -0.70
C ALA A 210 16.95 -4.19 0.84
N THR A 211 16.81 -2.97 1.36
CA THR A 211 16.96 -2.69 2.80
C THR A 211 15.82 -1.89 3.41
N THR A 212 14.73 -1.70 2.67
CA THR A 212 13.64 -0.80 3.08
C THR A 212 12.74 -1.43 4.13
N SER A 213 12.22 -0.64 5.07
CA SER A 213 11.40 -1.11 6.19
C SER A 213 10.06 -0.38 6.30
N GLY A 214 9.08 -1.05 6.91
CA GLY A 214 7.78 -0.45 7.24
C GLY A 214 6.88 -0.18 6.03
N ASN A 215 7.06 -0.89 4.92
CA ASN A 215 6.24 -0.70 3.72
C ASN A 215 5.03 -1.66 3.70
N THR A 216 3.89 -1.18 3.21
CA THR A 216 2.69 -2.00 2.99
C THR A 216 2.30 -1.95 1.52
N ALA A 217 2.47 -3.05 0.80
CA ALA A 217 2.07 -3.24 -0.59
C ALA A 217 0.97 -4.28 -0.72
N VAL A 218 -0.18 -3.89 -1.24
CA VAL A 218 -1.31 -4.79 -1.46
C VAL A 218 -1.86 -4.56 -2.86
N GLY A 219 -1.69 -5.53 -3.74
CA GLY A 219 -1.98 -5.44 -5.17
C GLY A 219 -0.83 -5.95 -6.00
N SER A 220 -1.12 -6.38 -7.23
CA SER A 220 -0.09 -6.79 -8.18
C SER A 220 0.81 -5.59 -8.51
N GLU A 221 2.12 -5.79 -8.41
CA GLU A 221 3.17 -4.79 -8.68
C GLU A 221 3.04 -3.49 -7.86
N ALA A 222 2.32 -3.52 -6.74
CA ALA A 222 2.32 -2.42 -5.77
C ALA A 222 3.73 -2.26 -5.17
N LEU A 223 4.25 -1.03 -5.14
CA LEU A 223 5.62 -0.74 -4.67
C LEU A 223 6.72 -1.57 -5.36
N TYR A 224 6.53 -1.95 -6.63
CA TYR A 224 7.42 -2.85 -7.37
C TYR A 224 8.92 -2.48 -7.25
N SER A 225 9.25 -1.20 -7.41
CA SER A 225 10.61 -0.66 -7.27
C SER A 225 10.63 0.46 -6.22
N ASN A 226 10.59 0.09 -4.95
CA ASN A 226 10.59 1.01 -3.82
C ASN A 226 11.92 0.95 -3.05
N LYS A 227 12.62 2.09 -2.94
CA LYS A 227 13.90 2.24 -2.25
C LYS A 227 13.83 3.08 -0.96
N ALA A 228 12.62 3.36 -0.47
CA ALA A 228 12.38 4.19 0.71
C ALA A 228 11.46 3.53 1.73
N ASP A 229 11.47 4.03 2.95
CA ASP A 229 10.73 3.47 4.08
C ASP A 229 9.33 4.05 4.24
N ALA A 230 8.49 3.35 5.01
CA ALA A 230 7.19 3.83 5.47
C ALA A 230 6.20 4.21 4.35
N ASN A 231 6.20 3.48 3.22
CA ASN A 231 5.26 3.72 2.13
C ASN A 231 4.09 2.72 2.15
N THR A 232 2.88 3.19 1.87
CA THR A 232 1.67 2.36 1.72
C THR A 232 1.17 2.45 0.28
N GLY A 233 1.06 1.31 -0.40
CA GLY A 233 0.57 1.18 -1.77
C GLY A 233 -0.51 0.10 -1.82
N LEU A 234 -1.76 0.50 -2.08
CA LEU A 234 -2.92 -0.38 -2.20
C LEU A 234 -3.55 -0.22 -3.59
N GLY A 235 -3.44 -1.24 -4.43
CA GLY A 235 -3.97 -1.26 -5.79
C GLY A 235 -2.96 -1.75 -6.82
N TYR A 236 -3.43 -2.08 -8.02
CA TYR A 236 -2.55 -2.45 -9.12
C TYR A 236 -1.65 -1.28 -9.52
N LEU A 237 -0.33 -1.51 -9.55
CA LEU A 237 0.70 -0.51 -9.86
C LEU A 237 0.66 0.75 -8.95
N ALA A 238 0.08 0.64 -7.75
CA ALA A 238 0.13 1.74 -6.77
C ALA A 238 1.59 1.94 -6.34
N LEU A 239 2.11 3.16 -6.51
CA LEU A 239 3.47 3.51 -6.12
C LEU A 239 4.55 2.62 -6.79
N PHE A 240 4.31 2.23 -8.05
CA PHE A 240 5.12 1.26 -8.80
C PHE A 240 6.63 1.55 -8.78
N SER A 241 7.04 2.81 -8.94
CA SER A 241 8.45 3.21 -8.95
C SER A 241 8.70 4.37 -7.99
N ASN A 242 9.40 4.10 -6.88
CA ASN A 242 9.75 5.10 -5.87
C ASN A 242 11.23 5.05 -5.49
N ALA A 243 11.98 6.05 -5.95
CA ALA A 243 13.43 6.07 -5.80
C ALA A 243 13.91 6.53 -4.42
N ASN A 244 13.24 7.52 -3.80
CA ASN A 244 13.73 8.15 -2.56
C ASN A 244 12.60 8.59 -1.60
N GLY A 245 11.32 8.46 -1.95
CA GLY A 245 10.25 9.11 -1.20
C GLY A 245 9.75 8.27 -0.03
N ALA A 246 9.92 8.73 1.20
CA ALA A 246 9.36 8.06 2.37
C ALA A 246 7.97 8.59 2.74
N ASN A 247 7.19 7.85 3.52
CA ASN A 247 5.91 8.30 4.07
C ASN A 247 4.84 8.66 3.02
N ASN A 248 4.83 7.99 1.87
CA ASN A 248 3.78 8.17 0.88
C ASN A 248 2.62 7.19 1.13
N THR A 249 1.39 7.64 0.86
CA THR A 249 0.19 6.80 0.84
C THR A 249 -0.44 6.84 -0.55
N ALA A 250 -0.50 5.71 -1.24
CA ALA A 250 -1.12 5.56 -2.55
C ALA A 250 -2.20 4.47 -2.50
N VAL A 251 -3.45 4.85 -2.77
CA VAL A 251 -4.60 3.95 -2.75
C VAL A 251 -5.40 4.11 -4.04
N GLY A 252 -5.34 3.11 -4.92
CA GLY A 252 -6.04 3.09 -6.20
C GLY A 252 -5.18 2.54 -7.34
N TYR A 253 -5.82 2.29 -8.49
CA TYR A 253 -5.13 1.91 -9.72
C TYR A 253 -4.15 3.00 -10.15
N GLN A 254 -2.86 2.67 -10.26
CA GLN A 254 -1.79 3.60 -10.65
C GLN A 254 -1.75 4.92 -9.83
N ALA A 255 -2.22 4.90 -8.58
CA ALA A 255 -2.07 6.03 -7.66
C ALA A 255 -0.58 6.24 -7.37
N LEU A 256 -0.10 7.49 -7.50
CA LEU A 256 1.30 7.87 -7.31
C LEU A 256 2.29 6.95 -8.07
N PHE A 257 1.95 6.56 -9.31
CA PHE A 257 2.65 5.53 -10.09
C PHE A 257 4.18 5.66 -10.09
N SER A 258 4.69 6.88 -10.24
CA SER A 258 6.11 7.20 -10.06
C SER A 258 6.28 8.27 -8.99
N SER A 259 7.39 8.20 -8.26
CA SER A 259 7.80 9.22 -7.28
C SER A 259 9.32 9.23 -7.19
N THR A 260 9.99 10.34 -7.55
CA THR A 260 11.47 10.48 -7.41
C THR A 260 11.89 11.37 -6.24
N ASN A 261 10.91 11.82 -5.46
CA ASN A 261 10.99 12.88 -4.44
C ASN A 261 11.44 12.40 -3.05
N ARG A 262 11.39 13.32 -2.06
CA ARG A 262 11.60 13.06 -0.62
C ARG A 262 10.36 12.50 0.10
N GLY A 263 9.22 12.39 -0.60
CA GLY A 263 8.00 11.69 -0.16
C GLY A 263 6.91 12.59 0.43
N GLN A 264 6.17 12.04 1.40
CA GLN A 264 5.05 12.68 2.13
C GLN A 264 3.84 13.06 1.28
N ASN A 265 3.55 12.31 0.21
CA ASN A 265 2.35 12.50 -0.61
C ASN A 265 1.22 11.56 -0.20
N THR A 266 -0.02 12.04 -0.30
CA THR A 266 -1.24 11.22 -0.16
C THR A 266 -1.98 11.23 -1.48
N ALA A 267 -2.17 10.06 -2.10
CA ALA A 267 -2.88 9.87 -3.36
C ALA A 267 -3.96 8.80 -3.17
N VAL A 268 -5.24 9.21 -3.21
CA VAL A 268 -6.38 8.31 -3.03
C VAL A 268 -7.32 8.47 -4.22
N GLY A 269 -7.38 7.46 -5.08
CA GLY A 269 -8.18 7.43 -6.30
C GLY A 269 -7.41 6.83 -7.48
N SER A 270 -8.14 6.42 -8.52
CA SER A 270 -7.53 5.98 -9.77
C SER A 270 -6.70 7.11 -10.36
N THR A 271 -5.44 6.81 -10.70
CA THR A 271 -4.47 7.73 -11.31
C THR A 271 -4.27 9.05 -10.56
N ALA A 272 -4.59 9.12 -9.26
CA ALA A 272 -4.31 10.30 -8.44
C ALA A 272 -2.78 10.48 -8.31
N LEU A 273 -2.27 11.70 -8.52
CA LEU A 273 -0.84 12.03 -8.51
C LEU A 273 0.04 11.15 -9.42
N LYS A 274 -0.51 10.57 -10.48
CA LYS A 274 0.20 9.58 -11.33
C LYS A 274 1.53 10.11 -11.90
N SER A 275 1.57 11.39 -12.28
CA SER A 275 2.70 12.00 -13.01
C SER A 275 3.69 12.73 -12.10
N ASN A 276 3.63 12.56 -10.78
CA ASN A 276 4.52 13.27 -9.86
C ASN A 276 5.97 12.80 -10.01
N THR A 277 6.85 13.69 -10.45
CA THR A 277 8.29 13.46 -10.58
C THR A 277 9.01 13.95 -9.34
N ILE A 278 8.94 15.27 -9.07
CA ILE A 278 9.70 15.95 -8.00
C ILE A 278 8.78 16.39 -6.84
N GLY A 279 7.49 16.58 -7.08
CA GLY A 279 6.57 17.19 -6.12
C GLY A 279 6.46 16.47 -4.77
N GLU A 280 6.53 17.20 -3.66
CA GLU A 280 6.40 16.67 -2.28
C GLU A 280 5.20 17.29 -1.54
N LEU A 281 4.82 16.68 -0.41
CA LEU A 281 3.80 17.20 0.51
C LEU A 281 2.43 17.45 -0.12
N SER A 282 2.08 16.71 -1.16
CA SER A 282 0.83 16.91 -1.90
C SER A 282 -0.25 15.91 -1.48
N THR A 283 -1.50 16.38 -1.44
CA THR A 283 -2.69 15.58 -1.12
C THR A 283 -3.62 15.57 -2.32
N ALA A 284 -3.85 14.41 -2.93
CA ALA A 284 -4.77 14.19 -4.03
C ALA A 284 -5.82 13.15 -3.64
N VAL A 285 -7.07 13.57 -3.55
CA VAL A 285 -8.20 12.70 -3.20
C VAL A 285 -9.27 12.81 -4.29
N GLY A 286 -9.41 11.78 -5.11
CA GLY A 286 -10.32 11.72 -6.24
C GLY A 286 -9.67 11.06 -7.46
N SER A 287 -10.50 10.52 -8.35
CA SER A 287 -10.02 9.96 -9.62
C SER A 287 -9.37 11.05 -10.47
N GLY A 288 -8.11 10.86 -10.87
CA GLY A 288 -7.34 11.83 -11.65
C GLY A 288 -7.05 13.14 -10.91
N ALA A 289 -7.11 13.17 -9.57
CA ALA A 289 -6.72 14.35 -8.80
C ALA A 289 -5.20 14.58 -8.89
N LEU A 290 -4.77 15.83 -9.09
CA LEU A 290 -3.37 16.21 -9.35
C LEU A 290 -2.68 15.38 -10.44
N LEU A 291 -3.40 15.04 -11.52
CA LEU A 291 -2.86 14.19 -12.58
C LEU A 291 -1.71 14.87 -13.32
N THR A 292 -1.77 16.19 -13.52
CA THR A 292 -0.77 16.99 -14.24
C THR A 292 0.37 17.50 -13.36
N ASN A 293 0.29 17.32 -12.03
CA ASN A 293 1.30 17.80 -11.09
C ASN A 293 2.59 16.96 -11.17
N THR A 294 3.62 17.46 -11.87
CA THR A 294 4.93 16.80 -11.99
C THR A 294 5.87 17.24 -10.86
N ASP A 295 6.08 18.54 -10.72
CA ASP A 295 7.13 19.11 -9.85
C ASP A 295 6.57 19.99 -8.74
N GLY A 296 5.27 20.26 -8.78
CA GLY A 296 4.56 21.09 -7.81
C GLY A 296 4.54 20.49 -6.41
N THR A 297 4.69 21.34 -5.39
CA THR A 297 4.82 20.94 -3.98
C THR A 297 3.73 21.54 -3.11
N LYS A 298 3.35 20.85 -2.04
CA LYS A 298 2.35 21.34 -1.07
C LYS A 298 0.98 21.62 -1.70
N ASN A 299 0.63 20.87 -2.74
CA ASN A 299 -0.64 21.05 -3.44
C ASN A 299 -1.72 20.14 -2.85
N THR A 300 -2.94 20.65 -2.75
CA THR A 300 -4.10 19.89 -2.28
C THR A 300 -5.16 19.87 -3.37
N ALA A 301 -5.55 18.69 -3.84
CA ALA A 301 -6.71 18.53 -4.71
C ALA A 301 -7.70 17.52 -4.12
N VAL A 302 -8.94 17.96 -3.92
CA VAL A 302 -10.02 17.13 -3.38
C VAL A 302 -11.19 17.18 -4.35
N GLY A 303 -11.42 16.09 -5.07
CA GLY A 303 -12.45 15.95 -6.10
C GLY A 303 -11.94 15.19 -7.32
N ALA A 304 -12.83 14.50 -8.03
CA ALA A 304 -12.45 13.88 -9.30
C ALA A 304 -12.04 14.96 -10.32
N ALA A 305 -10.92 14.74 -10.98
CA ALA A 305 -10.28 15.69 -11.90
C ALA A 305 -9.97 17.07 -11.28
N ALA A 306 -9.88 17.19 -9.96
CA ALA A 306 -9.36 18.39 -9.31
C ALA A 306 -7.85 18.47 -9.56
N ASP A 307 -7.34 19.58 -10.08
CA ASP A 307 -5.96 19.64 -10.59
C ASP A 307 -5.33 21.03 -10.49
N VAL A 308 -4.08 21.11 -10.94
CA VAL A 308 -3.32 22.33 -11.18
C VAL A 308 -3.21 22.57 -12.69
N LEU A 309 -3.23 23.83 -13.10
CA LEU A 309 -3.11 24.21 -14.51
C LEU A 309 -1.67 24.07 -15.02
N SER A 310 -0.70 24.28 -14.13
CA SER A 310 0.72 24.13 -14.41
C SER A 310 1.34 23.10 -13.47
N SER A 311 2.28 22.31 -13.98
CA SER A 311 2.82 21.14 -13.29
C SER A 311 3.75 21.47 -12.12
N SER A 312 4.17 22.72 -11.97
CA SER A 312 5.13 23.20 -10.97
C SER A 312 4.54 24.15 -9.92
N LEU A 313 3.21 24.29 -9.84
CA LEU A 313 2.59 25.16 -8.85
C LEU A 313 2.92 24.71 -7.42
N THR A 314 2.98 25.65 -6.49
CA THR A 314 3.21 25.34 -5.07
C THR A 314 2.15 25.96 -4.18
N ASN A 315 1.78 25.26 -3.11
CA ASN A 315 0.78 25.74 -2.16
C ASN A 315 -0.56 26.09 -2.85
N ALA A 316 -0.94 25.31 -3.86
CA ALA A 316 -2.18 25.44 -4.60
C ALA A 316 -3.24 24.46 -4.05
N THR A 317 -4.46 24.95 -3.83
CA THR A 317 -5.56 24.12 -3.30
C THR A 317 -6.77 24.14 -4.23
N ALA A 318 -7.12 23.00 -4.82
CA ALA A 318 -8.31 22.81 -5.65
C ALA A 318 -9.34 21.92 -4.94
N ILE A 319 -10.56 22.42 -4.73
CA ILE A 319 -11.63 21.67 -4.05
C ILE A 319 -12.86 21.61 -4.95
N GLY A 320 -13.32 20.40 -5.30
CA GLY A 320 -14.50 20.12 -6.11
C GLY A 320 -14.19 19.42 -7.43
N TYR A 321 -15.22 18.80 -8.03
CA TYR A 321 -15.10 18.14 -9.34
C TYR A 321 -14.59 19.11 -10.41
N GLY A 322 -13.47 18.76 -11.06
CA GLY A 322 -12.87 19.60 -12.09
C GLY A 322 -12.44 20.99 -11.61
N ALA A 323 -12.18 21.19 -10.31
CA ALA A 323 -11.60 22.44 -9.84
C ALA A 323 -10.13 22.51 -10.28
N ILE A 324 -9.72 23.59 -10.95
CA ILE A 324 -8.35 23.76 -11.44
C ILE A 324 -7.79 25.09 -10.90
N VAL A 325 -6.64 25.03 -10.21
CA VAL A 325 -5.90 26.22 -9.74
C VAL A 325 -4.86 26.65 -10.79
N ASP A 326 -4.78 27.95 -11.05
CA ASP A 326 -3.93 28.58 -12.07
C ASP A 326 -2.64 29.25 -11.53
N ALA A 327 -2.47 29.33 -10.22
CA ALA A 327 -1.31 29.98 -9.61
C ALA A 327 -0.91 29.37 -8.26
N SER A 328 0.35 29.55 -7.88
CA SER A 328 0.85 29.20 -6.55
C SER A 328 0.20 30.06 -5.46
N HIS A 329 0.14 29.53 -4.23
CA HIS A 329 -0.44 30.22 -3.07
C HIS A 329 -1.93 30.61 -3.22
N LYS A 330 -2.68 29.84 -4.02
CA LYS A 330 -4.07 30.13 -4.34
C LYS A 330 -4.99 28.96 -4.01
N VAL A 331 -6.19 29.30 -3.54
CA VAL A 331 -7.27 28.35 -3.29
C VAL A 331 -8.37 28.56 -4.33
N ARG A 332 -8.79 27.48 -4.99
CA ARG A 332 -9.95 27.42 -5.89
C ARG A 332 -10.98 26.45 -5.32
N ILE A 333 -12.20 26.94 -5.12
CA ILE A 333 -13.34 26.12 -4.72
C ILE A 333 -14.32 26.08 -5.89
N GLY A 334 -14.44 24.90 -6.52
CA GLY A 334 -15.34 24.64 -7.61
C GLY A 334 -14.79 24.96 -9.01
N ASN A 335 -15.53 24.47 -10.02
CA ASN A 335 -15.29 24.72 -11.44
C ASN A 335 -16.23 25.82 -11.98
N ALA A 336 -16.21 26.08 -13.29
CA ALA A 336 -17.03 27.11 -13.95
C ALA A 336 -18.57 26.88 -13.85
N SER A 337 -19.00 25.69 -13.40
CA SER A 337 -20.40 25.35 -13.23
C SER A 337 -20.97 25.66 -11.85
N VAL A 338 -20.12 25.94 -10.86
CA VAL A 338 -20.54 26.33 -9.51
C VAL A 338 -21.21 27.70 -9.55
N THR A 339 -22.40 27.82 -8.96
CA THR A 339 -23.21 29.06 -8.95
C THR A 339 -23.37 29.68 -7.57
N SER A 340 -23.01 28.96 -6.51
CA SER A 340 -23.08 29.44 -5.13
C SER A 340 -22.07 28.69 -4.28
N ILE A 341 -21.36 29.43 -3.42
CA ILE A 341 -20.54 28.89 -2.34
C ILE A 341 -21.20 29.38 -1.06
N GLY A 342 -21.84 28.48 -0.31
CA GLY A 342 -22.67 28.81 0.84
C GLY A 342 -22.07 28.36 2.17
N GLY A 343 -22.53 29.00 3.24
CA GLY A 343 -22.23 28.67 4.64
C GLY A 343 -23.18 29.44 5.57
N GLN A 344 -23.37 28.96 6.81
CA GLN A 344 -24.20 29.66 7.81
C GLN A 344 -23.53 30.95 8.31
N VAL A 345 -22.20 30.98 8.31
CA VAL A 345 -21.37 32.09 8.79
C VAL A 345 -20.44 32.53 7.67
N GLY A 346 -20.15 33.83 7.60
CA GLY A 346 -19.21 34.39 6.63
C GLY A 346 -17.75 33.96 6.88
N TRP A 347 -16.88 34.30 5.94
CA TRP A 347 -15.45 34.07 6.06
C TRP A 347 -14.83 35.08 7.03
N THR A 348 -14.14 34.59 8.05
CA THR A 348 -13.40 35.43 8.98
C THR A 348 -12.03 35.78 8.41
N THR A 349 -11.73 37.07 8.30
CA THR A 349 -10.37 37.57 8.05
C THR A 349 -9.74 37.99 9.37
N PHE A 350 -8.59 37.42 9.71
CA PHE A 350 -7.86 37.81 10.91
C PHE A 350 -7.34 39.25 10.78
N SER A 351 -7.58 40.07 11.81
CA SER A 351 -7.23 41.50 11.81
C SER A 351 -6.89 42.00 13.23
N ASP A 352 -6.08 41.24 13.97
CA ASP A 352 -5.66 41.61 15.32
C ASP A 352 -4.49 42.61 15.30
N GLY A 353 -4.59 43.68 16.10
CA GLY A 353 -3.59 44.75 16.14
C GLY A 353 -2.21 44.30 16.62
N ARG A 354 -2.10 43.17 17.34
CA ARG A 354 -0.81 42.62 17.80
C ARG A 354 0.10 42.14 16.67
N PHE A 355 -0.46 41.92 15.48
CA PHE A 355 0.24 41.39 14.32
C PHE A 355 0.17 42.37 13.14
N LYS A 356 -0.02 43.67 13.44
CA LYS A 356 -0.01 44.75 12.46
C LYS A 356 1.09 45.73 12.80
N ASP A 357 1.94 46.01 11.82
CA ASP A 357 2.99 47.02 11.88
C ASP A 357 2.62 48.19 10.96
N ASP A 358 3.31 49.33 11.10
CA ASP A 358 3.21 50.50 10.21
C ASP A 358 1.77 51.00 9.93
N ILE A 359 0.91 51.02 10.96
CA ILE A 359 -0.49 51.45 10.85
C ILE A 359 -0.57 52.95 10.53
N LYS A 360 -1.17 53.30 9.37
CA LYS A 360 -1.34 54.67 8.86
C LYS A 360 -2.78 54.93 8.40
N GLU A 361 -3.18 56.21 8.36
CA GLU A 361 -4.51 56.67 7.95
C GLU A 361 -4.55 57.24 6.52
N ASP A 362 -3.92 56.56 5.56
CA ASP A 362 -3.67 57.03 4.19
C ASP A 362 -4.53 56.33 3.11
N VAL A 363 -5.61 55.66 3.50
CA VAL A 363 -6.55 55.03 2.56
C VAL A 363 -7.22 56.10 1.67
N PRO A 364 -7.16 56.00 0.33
CA PRO A 364 -7.88 56.92 -0.55
C PRO A 364 -9.38 56.63 -0.57
N GLY A 365 -10.21 57.63 -0.23
CA GLY A 365 -11.67 57.50 -0.26
C GLY A 365 -12.27 57.87 -1.62
N LEU A 366 -12.84 59.07 -1.69
CA LEU A 366 -13.63 59.54 -2.82
C LEU A 366 -12.80 59.67 -4.11
N SER A 367 -11.51 59.99 -3.98
CA SER A 367 -10.57 60.04 -5.09
C SER A 367 -10.49 58.69 -5.81
N PHE A 368 -10.47 57.58 -5.09
CA PHE A 368 -10.44 56.24 -5.68
C PHE A 368 -11.82 55.80 -6.17
N ILE A 369 -12.85 55.89 -5.34
CA ILE A 369 -14.20 55.39 -5.67
C ILE A 369 -14.78 56.06 -6.92
N LYS A 370 -14.55 57.37 -7.13
CA LYS A 370 -15.05 58.08 -8.33
C LYS A 370 -14.39 57.64 -9.64
N ARG A 371 -13.25 56.95 -9.60
CA ARG A 371 -12.56 56.43 -10.78
C ARG A 371 -13.05 55.04 -11.18
N LEU A 372 -13.78 54.35 -10.31
CA LEU A 372 -14.27 53.01 -10.56
C LEU A 372 -15.50 53.05 -11.47
N ARG A 373 -15.57 52.12 -12.42
CA ARG A 373 -16.70 51.99 -13.36
C ARG A 373 -17.49 50.71 -13.09
N PRO A 374 -18.66 50.79 -12.41
CA PRO A 374 -19.55 49.64 -12.27
C PRO A 374 -20.08 49.19 -13.63
N VAL A 375 -20.07 47.89 -13.88
CA VAL A 375 -20.57 47.28 -15.12
C VAL A 375 -21.47 46.09 -14.81
N THR A 376 -22.19 45.65 -15.83
CA THR A 376 -22.90 44.36 -15.81
C THR A 376 -22.43 43.50 -16.96
N TYR A 377 -22.31 42.19 -16.74
CA TYR A 377 -21.75 41.27 -17.72
C TYR A 377 -22.31 39.86 -17.56
N THR A 378 -22.01 38.99 -18.52
CA THR A 378 -22.26 37.55 -18.44
C THR A 378 -20.94 36.82 -18.68
N VAL A 379 -20.59 35.88 -17.81
CA VAL A 379 -19.34 35.10 -17.95
C VAL A 379 -19.45 34.12 -19.11
N ASN A 380 -18.49 34.17 -20.04
CA ASN A 380 -18.37 33.16 -21.08
C ASN A 380 -17.74 31.88 -20.51
N LYS A 381 -18.58 30.96 -20.04
CA LYS A 381 -18.17 29.71 -19.41
C LYS A 381 -17.37 28.79 -20.34
N ASN A 382 -17.65 28.82 -21.64
CA ASN A 382 -16.91 28.01 -22.62
C ASN A 382 -15.47 28.48 -22.75
N LYS A 383 -15.25 29.80 -22.92
CA LYS A 383 -13.89 30.37 -22.92
C LYS A 383 -13.15 30.07 -21.62
N LEU A 384 -13.84 30.13 -20.48
CA LEU A 384 -13.26 29.81 -19.18
C LEU A 384 -12.88 28.33 -19.06
N ALA A 385 -13.75 27.42 -19.48
CA ALA A 385 -13.46 25.99 -19.48
C ALA A 385 -12.27 25.66 -20.39
N THR A 386 -12.23 26.24 -21.59
CA THR A 386 -11.11 26.10 -22.53
C THR A 386 -9.79 26.62 -21.94
N HIS A 387 -9.83 27.74 -21.20
CA HIS A 387 -8.65 28.27 -20.50
C HIS A 387 -8.05 27.27 -19.50
N PHE A 388 -8.91 26.50 -18.82
CA PHE A 388 -8.49 25.46 -17.88
C PHE A 388 -8.26 24.09 -18.54
N GLY A 389 -8.17 24.00 -19.87
CA GLY A 389 -7.97 22.74 -20.57
C GLY A 389 -9.15 21.75 -20.48
N GLN A 390 -10.33 22.22 -20.08
CA GLN A 390 -11.54 21.39 -20.00
C GLN A 390 -12.24 21.40 -21.37
N HIS A 391 -12.18 20.28 -22.08
CA HIS A 391 -12.88 20.09 -23.36
C HIS A 391 -14.37 19.78 -23.14
N SER A 392 -15.23 20.38 -23.98
CA SER A 392 -16.68 20.41 -23.83
C SER A 392 -17.42 19.10 -24.14
N ASP A 393 -16.69 18.00 -24.34
CA ASP A 393 -17.24 16.78 -24.95
C ASP A 393 -18.28 16.04 -24.07
N ASN A 394 -18.59 16.58 -22.88
CA ASN A 394 -19.71 16.15 -22.02
C ASN A 394 -20.59 17.31 -21.48
N ILE A 395 -20.55 18.51 -22.06
CA ILE A 395 -21.44 19.63 -21.64
C ILE A 395 -22.68 19.71 -22.54
N ASN A 396 -23.36 18.58 -22.79
CA ASN A 396 -24.74 18.56 -23.30
C ASN A 396 -25.74 18.67 -22.14
N SER A 397 -25.57 19.61 -21.21
CA SER A 397 -26.47 19.78 -20.07
C SER A 397 -27.13 21.16 -20.05
N THR A 398 -28.17 21.30 -20.88
CA THR A 398 -29.24 22.32 -20.80
C THR A 398 -28.78 23.79 -20.91
N PRO A 399 -29.63 24.72 -21.41
CA PRO A 399 -29.31 26.14 -21.38
C PRO A 399 -29.31 26.61 -19.92
N LYS A 400 -28.17 26.50 -19.25
CA LYS A 400 -27.97 27.09 -17.92
C LYS A 400 -28.18 28.59 -18.08
N ARG A 401 -29.13 29.17 -17.33
CA ARG A 401 -29.39 30.62 -17.32
C ARG A 401 -28.07 31.37 -17.26
N ASN A 402 -27.77 32.15 -18.30
CA ASN A 402 -26.71 33.14 -18.23
C ASN A 402 -27.18 34.23 -17.27
N TYR A 403 -26.76 34.13 -16.01
CA TYR A 403 -27.03 35.17 -15.03
C TYR A 403 -26.24 36.41 -15.44
N ARG A 404 -26.94 37.55 -15.50
CA ARG A 404 -26.30 38.85 -15.62
C ARG A 404 -25.75 39.19 -14.25
N GLU A 405 -24.43 39.32 -14.18
CA GLU A 405 -23.69 39.69 -12.98
C GLU A 405 -23.42 41.20 -13.00
N THR A 406 -23.23 41.79 -11.81
CA THR A 406 -22.86 43.19 -11.63
C THR A 406 -21.53 43.24 -10.91
N GLY A 407 -20.61 44.09 -11.36
CA GLY A 407 -19.28 44.15 -10.78
C GLY A 407 -18.34 45.14 -11.45
N PHE A 408 -17.05 44.91 -11.28
CA PHE A 408 -15.98 45.69 -11.91
C PHE A 408 -15.15 44.82 -12.87
N ILE A 409 -14.51 45.46 -13.85
CA ILE A 409 -13.45 44.85 -14.65
C ILE A 409 -12.14 45.03 -13.89
N ALA A 410 -11.49 43.94 -13.50
CA ALA A 410 -10.32 43.95 -12.62
C ALA A 410 -9.17 44.83 -13.11
N GLN A 411 -8.90 44.80 -14.42
CA GLN A 411 -7.87 45.59 -15.08
C GLN A 411 -8.15 47.11 -14.98
N GLU A 412 -9.44 47.50 -15.02
CA GLU A 412 -9.83 48.92 -14.87
C GLU A 412 -9.61 49.39 -13.42
N VAL A 413 -9.89 48.52 -12.44
CA VAL A 413 -9.61 48.82 -11.02
C VAL A 413 -8.12 48.93 -10.75
N GLU A 414 -7.30 48.02 -11.28
CA GLU A 414 -5.84 48.07 -11.17
C GLU A 414 -5.30 49.39 -11.71
N LYS A 415 -5.77 49.80 -12.89
CA LYS A 415 -5.39 51.08 -13.50
C LYS A 415 -5.75 52.26 -12.59
N ALA A 416 -6.98 52.30 -12.06
CA ALA A 416 -7.42 53.37 -11.17
C ALA A 416 -6.59 53.45 -9.88
N ALA A 417 -6.17 52.30 -9.33
CA ALA A 417 -5.32 52.25 -8.14
C ALA A 417 -3.90 52.77 -8.46
N LYS A 418 -3.31 52.34 -9.58
CA LYS A 418 -1.99 52.78 -10.05
C LYS A 418 -1.92 54.30 -10.29
N GLU A 419 -2.95 54.89 -10.88
CA GLU A 419 -3.04 56.34 -11.12
C GLU A 419 -3.03 57.17 -9.82
N LEU A 420 -3.40 56.56 -8.70
CA LEU A 420 -3.40 57.19 -7.38
C LEU A 420 -2.18 56.82 -6.54
N HIS A 421 -1.24 56.05 -7.08
CA HIS A 421 -0.15 55.43 -6.32
C HIS A 421 -0.67 54.65 -5.09
N TYR A 422 -1.86 54.06 -5.22
CA TYR A 422 -2.49 53.29 -4.16
C TYR A 422 -2.21 51.80 -4.37
N ASP A 423 -1.48 51.19 -3.43
CA ASP A 423 -1.24 49.75 -3.42
C ASP A 423 -2.48 49.01 -2.91
N PHE A 424 -3.46 48.87 -3.80
CA PHE A 424 -4.76 48.28 -3.47
C PHE A 424 -4.73 46.75 -3.59
N ASN A 425 -4.72 46.08 -2.43
CA ASN A 425 -4.78 44.61 -2.31
C ASN A 425 -6.11 43.97 -2.77
N GLY A 426 -7.12 44.77 -3.16
CA GLY A 426 -8.41 44.26 -3.64
C GLY A 426 -8.42 43.72 -5.06
N VAL A 427 -7.35 43.95 -5.83
CA VAL A 427 -7.16 43.35 -7.15
C VAL A 427 -6.14 42.22 -7.05
N ASP A 428 -6.53 41.02 -7.49
CA ASP A 428 -5.61 39.91 -7.65
C ASP A 428 -5.01 39.96 -9.06
N ILE A 429 -3.78 40.46 -9.16
CA ILE A 429 -3.08 40.65 -10.43
C ILE A 429 -2.42 39.31 -10.82
N PRO A 430 -2.60 38.82 -12.06
CA PRO A 430 -1.97 37.59 -12.53
C PRO A 430 -0.45 37.60 -12.35
N SER A 431 0.09 36.54 -11.74
CA SER A 431 1.53 36.35 -11.60
C SER A 431 2.19 35.75 -12.85
N ASN A 432 1.39 35.27 -13.81
CA ASN A 432 1.82 34.66 -15.06
C ASN A 432 0.68 34.67 -16.10
N ASP A 433 0.99 34.35 -17.36
CA ASP A 433 0.04 34.40 -18.49
C ASP A 433 -1.17 33.45 -18.36
N SER A 434 -1.05 32.40 -17.54
CA SER A 434 -2.13 31.44 -17.31
C SER A 434 -3.04 31.80 -16.13
N ALA A 435 -2.62 32.73 -15.27
CA ALA A 435 -3.39 33.16 -14.13
C ALA A 435 -4.46 34.20 -14.55
N LEU A 436 -5.65 34.09 -13.95
CA LEU A 436 -6.74 35.04 -14.18
C LEU A 436 -6.71 36.20 -13.18
N TYR A 437 -7.10 37.39 -13.64
CA TYR A 437 -7.39 38.51 -12.76
C TYR A 437 -8.55 38.18 -11.81
N GLY A 438 -8.47 38.65 -10.58
CA GLY A 438 -9.51 38.53 -9.56
C GLY A 438 -9.86 39.85 -8.88
N ILE A 439 -11.06 39.92 -8.32
CA ILE A 439 -11.53 41.04 -7.49
C ILE A 439 -11.94 40.51 -6.11
N ARG A 440 -11.43 41.13 -5.06
CA ARG A 440 -11.80 40.89 -3.66
C ARG A 440 -12.74 42.00 -3.20
N TYR A 441 -14.04 41.82 -3.39
CA TYR A 441 -15.04 42.87 -3.12
C TYR A 441 -15.03 43.38 -1.67
N SER A 442 -14.62 42.56 -0.69
CA SER A 442 -14.47 42.97 0.71
C SER A 442 -13.47 44.11 0.91
N GLU A 443 -12.42 44.18 0.08
CA GLU A 443 -11.36 45.18 0.24
C GLU A 443 -11.83 46.59 -0.14
N PHE A 444 -12.91 46.72 -0.91
CA PHE A 444 -13.50 48.01 -1.27
C PHE A 444 -14.23 48.66 -0.10
N VAL A 445 -14.55 47.91 0.97
CA VAL A 445 -15.27 48.46 2.12
C VAL A 445 -14.46 49.56 2.79
N MET A 446 -13.13 49.45 2.89
CA MET A 446 -12.30 50.48 3.53
C MET A 446 -12.26 51.81 2.74
N PRO A 447 -11.97 51.81 1.41
CA PRO A 447 -12.14 53.02 0.60
C PRO A 447 -13.55 53.60 0.61
N LEU A 448 -14.60 52.75 0.65
CA LEU A 448 -15.98 53.21 0.76
C LEU A 448 -16.24 53.92 2.09
N VAL A 449 -15.78 53.36 3.21
CA VAL A 449 -15.87 53.99 4.54
C VAL A 449 -15.17 55.36 4.51
N LYS A 450 -13.94 55.43 3.97
CA LYS A 450 -13.22 56.70 3.85
C LYS A 450 -13.95 57.70 2.96
N ALA A 451 -14.47 57.27 1.82
CA ALA A 451 -15.24 58.14 0.92
C ALA A 451 -16.49 58.71 1.60
N VAL A 452 -17.18 57.92 2.42
CA VAL A 452 -18.33 58.39 3.20
C VAL A 452 -17.90 59.40 4.26
N GLN A 453 -16.78 59.19 4.95
CA GLN A 453 -16.22 60.17 5.90
C GLN A 453 -15.88 61.50 5.22
N GLU A 454 -15.22 61.46 4.06
CA GLU A 454 -14.89 62.65 3.28
C GLU A 454 -16.15 63.37 2.77
N GLN A 455 -17.13 62.64 2.26
CA GLN A 455 -18.42 63.21 1.85
C GLN A 455 -19.14 63.88 3.02
N GLN A 456 -19.13 63.26 4.21
CA GLN A 456 -19.75 63.83 5.40
C GLN A 456 -19.09 65.17 5.80
N GLN A 457 -17.76 65.24 5.75
CA GLN A 457 -17.03 66.50 5.99
C GLN A 457 -17.41 67.59 4.97
N MET A 458 -17.49 67.25 3.69
CA MET A 458 -17.94 68.21 2.66
C MET A 458 -19.37 68.70 2.89
N ILE A 459 -20.28 67.82 3.33
CA ILE A 459 -21.67 68.18 3.66
C ILE A 459 -21.70 69.17 4.83
N GLU A 460 -20.90 68.94 5.87
CA GLU A 460 -20.83 69.81 7.05
C GLU A 460 -20.31 71.21 6.68
N VAL A 461 -19.28 71.28 5.84
CA VAL A 461 -18.76 72.54 5.31
C VAL A 461 -19.84 73.28 4.50
N LEU A 462 -20.50 72.58 3.57
CA LEU A 462 -21.58 73.17 2.76
C LEU A 462 -22.77 73.65 3.60
N GLN A 463 -23.11 72.95 4.69
CA GLN A 463 -24.14 73.37 5.62
C GLN A 463 -23.76 74.66 6.36
N GLN A 464 -22.50 74.76 6.80
CA GLN A 464 -21.99 75.94 7.47
C GLN A 464 -21.94 77.15 6.54
N GLU A 465 -21.46 76.98 5.29
CA GLU A 465 -21.49 78.03 4.27
C GLU A 465 -22.91 78.50 3.98
N ASN A 466 -23.85 77.56 3.79
CA ASN A 466 -25.27 77.89 3.60
C ASN A 466 -25.86 78.67 4.79
N LYS A 467 -25.45 78.36 6.03
CA LYS A 467 -25.87 79.12 7.21
C LYS A 467 -25.35 80.56 7.13
N THR A 468 -24.08 80.75 6.82
CA THR A 468 -23.48 82.07 6.66
C THR A 468 -24.14 82.86 5.52
N TYR A 469 -24.40 82.24 4.37
CA TYR A 469 -25.10 82.90 3.27
C TYR A 469 -26.52 83.34 3.66
N LYS A 470 -27.26 82.51 4.41
CA LYS A 470 -28.58 82.89 4.93
C LYS A 470 -28.52 84.07 5.89
N GLU A 471 -27.52 84.12 6.77
CA GLU A 471 -27.30 85.24 7.70
C GLU A 471 -26.94 86.54 6.95
N GLN A 472 -26.08 86.46 5.93
CA GLN A 472 -25.73 87.59 5.08
C GLN A 472 -26.93 88.11 4.27
N LEU A 473 -27.70 87.20 3.66
CA LEU A 473 -28.91 87.55 2.90
C LEU A 473 -29.90 88.32 3.78
N LYS A 474 -30.16 87.83 5.00
CA LYS A 474 -31.02 88.51 5.98
C LYS A 474 -30.53 89.92 6.31
N SER A 475 -29.22 90.10 6.49
CA SER A 475 -28.61 91.42 6.74
C SER A 475 -28.81 92.38 5.56
N ILE A 476 -28.68 91.89 4.33
CA ILE A 476 -28.93 92.69 3.11
C ILE A 476 -30.40 93.07 2.99
N GLU A 477 -31.33 92.12 3.22
CA GLU A 477 -32.77 92.39 3.23
C GLU A 477 -33.15 93.45 4.27
N ASP A 478 -32.58 93.37 5.48
CA ASP A 478 -32.80 94.37 6.53
C ASP A 478 -32.27 95.76 6.14
N ARG A 479 -31.14 95.83 5.42
CA ARG A 479 -30.60 97.10 4.89
C ARG A 479 -31.45 97.66 3.75
N LEU A 480 -31.95 96.81 2.87
CA LEU A 480 -32.88 97.20 1.79
C LEU A 480 -34.17 97.77 2.35
N LYS A 481 -34.79 97.10 3.34
CA LYS A 481 -35.98 97.62 4.04
C LYS A 481 -35.72 98.98 4.68
N LYS A 482 -34.55 99.18 5.29
CA LYS A 482 -34.16 100.49 5.84
C LYS A 482 -34.03 101.56 4.76
N LEU A 483 -33.47 101.25 3.60
CA LEU A 483 -33.37 102.17 2.46
C LEU A 483 -34.74 102.48 1.84
N GLU A 484 -35.59 101.48 1.65
CA GLU A 484 -36.98 101.68 1.17
C GLU A 484 -37.78 102.57 2.12
N ALA A 485 -37.61 102.40 3.44
CA ALA A 485 -38.22 103.27 4.45
C ALA A 485 -37.72 104.72 4.41
N ILE A 486 -36.52 104.96 3.86
CA ILE A 486 -35.96 106.31 3.66
C ILE A 486 -36.49 106.93 2.35
N ILE A 487 -36.73 106.13 1.31
CA ILE A 487 -37.22 106.60 -0.01
C ILE A 487 -38.74 106.90 0.01
N HIS A 488 -39.50 106.30 0.94
CA HIS A 488 -40.95 106.54 1.10
C HIS A 488 -41.32 107.60 2.15
N LYS A 489 -40.36 108.41 2.62
CA LYS A 489 -40.56 109.65 3.36
C LYS A 489 -40.17 110.84 2.48
#